data_AF-A0AAU8FPH6-F1
#
_entry.id   AF-A0AAU8FPH6-F1
#
_cell.length_a   1.000
_cell.length_b   1.000
_cell.length_c   1.000
_cell.angle_alpha   90.00
_cell.angle_beta   90.00
_cell.angle_gamma   90.00
#
_symmetry.space_group_name_H-M   'P 1'
#
loop_
_entity.id
_entity.type
_entity.pdbx_description
1 polymer ?
#
loop_
_entity_poly.entity_id
_entity_poly.type
_entity_poly.pdbx_seq_one_letter_code
_entity_poly.pdbx_strand_id
1 'polypeptide(L)'
;MHQLETTVNFSPRNKWLSWYIGGLNYQIEHHLFPKICHVHYPKLAPIVRKTAEEFGLKYQENKTFLIALRAHIVSLKRFGAPGFEDAIV
;
A
#
# COMPACT_ATOMS: atom_id res chain seq x y z
N MET A 1 12.17 2.72 7.97
CA MET A 1 11.26 3.80 7.54
C MET A 1 11.00 3.82 6.03
N HIS A 2 11.88 3.30 5.17
CA HIS A 2 11.67 3.31 3.71
C HIS A 2 10.34 2.64 3.26
N GLN A 3 9.98 1.51 3.85
CA GLN A 3 8.80 0.74 3.45
C GLN A 3 7.47 1.48 3.69
N LEU A 4 7.37 2.35 4.70
CA LEU A 4 6.17 3.18 4.93
C LEU A 4 6.04 4.31 3.89
N GLU A 5 7.17 4.82 3.41
CA GLU A 5 7.22 5.92 2.43
C GLU A 5 7.02 5.46 1.00
N THR A 6 7.43 4.23 0.66
CA THR A 6 7.34 3.69 -0.70
C THR A 6 6.17 2.73 -0.93
N THR A 7 5.54 2.26 0.14
CA THR A 7 4.43 1.29 0.06
C THR A 7 3.09 1.94 0.33
N VAL A 8 2.08 1.55 -0.44
CA VAL A 8 0.72 2.06 -0.32
C VAL A 8 -0.26 0.89 -0.16
N ASN A 9 -1.03 0.88 0.92
CA ASN A 9 -2.13 -0.07 1.11
C ASN A 9 -3.31 0.29 0.21
N PHE A 10 -4.18 -0.66 -0.15
CA PHE A 10 -5.34 -0.35 -0.98
C PHE A 10 -6.60 -1.15 -0.64
N SER A 11 -7.76 -0.50 -0.60
CA SER A 11 -9.04 -1.15 -0.29
C SER A 11 -9.05 -2.02 1.00
N PRO A 12 -8.52 -1.55 2.15
CA PRO A 12 -8.40 -2.35 3.38
C PRO A 12 -9.74 -2.65 4.07
N ARG A 13 -10.88 -2.17 3.55
CA ARG A 13 -12.21 -2.43 4.13
C ARG A 13 -13.02 -3.49 3.39
N ASN A 14 -12.58 -3.93 2.21
CA ASN A 14 -13.29 -4.95 1.44
C ASN A 14 -12.80 -6.34 1.83
N LYS A 15 -13.45 -6.98 2.81
CA LYS A 15 -13.07 -8.29 3.35
C LYS A 15 -13.06 -9.39 2.28
N TRP A 16 -14.03 -9.38 1.37
CA TRP A 16 -14.12 -10.34 0.26
C TRP A 16 -12.93 -10.20 -0.68
N LEU A 17 -12.63 -8.98 -1.10
CA LEU A 17 -11.47 -8.70 -1.94
C LEU A 17 -10.17 -9.06 -1.22
N SER A 18 -10.05 -8.71 0.07
CA SER A 18 -8.88 -9.02 0.90
C SER A 18 -8.62 -10.53 0.98
N TRP A 19 -9.66 -11.33 1.15
CA TRP A 19 -9.54 -12.79 1.14
C TRP A 19 -9.18 -13.32 -0.25
N TYR A 20 -9.85 -12.83 -1.30
CA TYR A 20 -9.63 -13.27 -2.67
C TYR A 20 -8.20 -13.03 -3.17
N ILE A 21 -7.60 -11.89 -2.82
CA ILE A 21 -6.22 -11.55 -3.20
C ILE A 21 -5.19 -11.96 -2.13
N GLY A 22 -5.58 -12.77 -1.14
CA GLY A 22 -4.67 -13.27 -0.10
C GLY A 22 -4.03 -12.18 0.78
N GLY A 23 -4.72 -11.07 1.01
CA GLY A 23 -4.26 -9.96 1.86
C GLY A 23 -3.26 -9.02 1.19
N LEU A 24 -3.08 -9.10 -0.14
CA LEU A 24 -2.22 -8.22 -0.94
C LEU A 24 -2.51 -6.72 -0.77
N ASN A 25 -3.68 -6.37 -0.23
CA ASN A 25 -4.07 -5.00 0.09
C ASN A 25 -3.38 -4.38 1.31
N TYR A 26 -2.65 -5.18 2.08
CA TYR A 26 -1.95 -4.80 3.31
C TYR A 26 -0.42 -4.96 3.15
N GLN A 27 0.13 -4.30 2.15
CA GLN A 27 1.56 -4.34 1.82
C GLN A 27 2.42 -3.73 2.94
N ILE A 28 1.93 -2.66 3.59
CA ILE A 28 2.65 -2.03 4.70
C ILE A 28 2.81 -3.04 5.86
N GLU A 29 1.74 -3.72 6.25
CA GLU A 29 1.78 -4.74 7.30
C GLU A 29 2.60 -5.96 6.89
N HIS A 30 2.54 -6.35 5.61
CA HIS A 30 3.34 -7.44 5.08
C HIS A 30 4.84 -7.16 5.17
N HIS A 31 5.28 -5.95 4.78
CA HIS A 31 6.68 -5.57 4.83
C HIS A 31 7.17 -5.25 6.26
N LEU A 32 6.31 -4.75 7.14
CA LEU A 32 6.66 -4.52 8.54
C LEU A 32 6.67 -5.82 9.36
N PHE A 33 5.77 -6.76 9.06
CA PHE A 33 5.58 -8.00 9.82
C PHE A 33 5.48 -9.24 8.91
N PRO A 34 6.56 -9.60 8.20
CA PRO A 34 6.55 -10.70 7.22
C PRO A 34 6.24 -12.07 7.83
N LYS A 35 6.43 -12.23 9.15
CA LYS A 35 6.15 -13.47 9.89
C LYS A 35 4.70 -13.60 10.36
N ILE A 36 3.88 -12.55 10.23
CA ILE A 36 2.47 -12.58 10.66
C ILE A 36 1.60 -12.98 9.48
N CYS A 37 0.67 -13.92 9.71
CA CYS A 37 -0.29 -14.34 8.69
C CYS A 37 -1.23 -13.19 8.28
N HIS A 38 -1.53 -13.10 6.99
CA HIS A 38 -2.31 -12.02 6.39
C HIS A 38 -3.74 -11.86 6.96
N VAL A 39 -4.29 -12.92 7.56
CA VAL A 39 -5.57 -12.88 8.26
C VAL A 39 -5.61 -11.88 9.42
N HIS A 40 -4.45 -11.53 9.97
CA HIS A 40 -4.32 -10.56 11.06
C HIS A 40 -4.13 -9.13 10.58
N TYR A 41 -3.73 -8.90 9.32
CA TYR A 41 -3.46 -7.57 8.78
C TYR A 41 -4.66 -6.60 8.91
N PRO A 42 -5.93 -7.00 8.73
CA PRO A 42 -7.07 -6.11 8.95
C PRO A 42 -7.16 -5.54 10.36
N LYS A 43 -6.71 -6.29 11.37
CA LYS A 43 -6.69 -5.84 12.78
C LYS A 43 -5.42 -5.07 13.12
N LEU A 44 -4.30 -5.36 12.45
CA LEU A 44 -3.02 -4.68 12.65
C LEU A 44 -2.98 -3.31 11.98
N ALA A 45 -3.54 -3.17 10.78
CA ALA A 45 -3.55 -1.91 10.02
C ALA A 45 -3.96 -0.66 10.82
N PRO A 46 -5.07 -0.65 11.61
CA PRO A 46 -5.41 0.52 12.42
C PRO A 46 -4.39 0.80 13.54
N ILE A 47 -3.75 -0.23 14.10
CA ILE A 47 -2.71 -0.08 15.14
C ILE A 47 -1.46 0.54 14.52
N VAL A 48 -0.99 -0.03 13.40
CA VAL A 48 0.17 0.47 12.66
C VAL A 48 -0.03 1.90 12.19
N ARG A 49 -1.23 2.23 11.68
CA ARG A 49 -1.56 3.61 11.28
C ARG A 49 -1.46 4.57 12.47
N LYS A 50 -2.08 4.22 13.60
CA LYS A 50 -2.04 5.07 14.80
C LYS A 50 -0.59 5.31 15.26
N THR A 51 0.22 4.27 15.30
CA THR A 51 1.64 4.39 15.64
C THR A 51 2.39 5.22 14.59
N ALA A 52 2.12 5.06 13.30
CA ALA A 52 2.74 5.90 12.27
C ALA A 52 2.41 7.39 12.51
N GLU A 53 1.15 7.73 12.80
CA GLU A 53 0.70 9.09 13.12
C GLU A 53 1.38 9.64 14.38
N GLU A 54 1.49 8.84 15.46
CA GLU A 54 2.18 9.23 16.70
C GLU A 54 3.65 9.62 16.48
N PHE A 55 4.30 9.01 15.49
CA PHE A 55 5.70 9.27 15.14
C PHE A 55 5.84 10.26 13.96
N GLY A 56 4.75 10.89 13.50
CA GLY A 56 4.77 11.85 12.40
C GLY A 56 5.06 11.23 11.02
N LEU A 57 4.87 9.92 10.87
CA LEU A 57 5.10 9.18 9.63
C LEU A 57 3.85 9.13 8.76
N LYS A 58 4.04 9.23 7.45
CA LYS A 58 2.94 9.07 6.49
C LYS A 58 2.57 7.58 6.38
N TYR A 59 1.31 7.27 6.67
CA TYR A 59 0.70 5.98 6.37
C TYR A 59 -0.15 6.11 5.10
N GLN A 60 0.36 5.59 3.98
CA GLN A 60 -0.29 5.76 2.68
C GLN A 60 -1.31 4.66 2.41
N GLU A 61 -2.57 5.04 2.17
CA GLU A 61 -3.61 4.10 1.79
C GLU A 61 -4.61 4.65 0.76
N ASN A 62 -5.02 3.79 -0.17
CA ASN A 62 -6.11 4.02 -1.10
C ASN A 62 -7.40 3.40 -0.55
N LYS A 63 -8.46 4.21 -0.42
CA LYS A 63 -9.72 3.75 0.20
C LYS A 63 -10.46 2.67 -0.59
N THR A 64 -10.32 2.64 -1.92
CA THR A 64 -11.01 1.70 -2.80
C THR A 64 -10.08 1.10 -3.83
N PHE A 65 -10.45 -0.09 -4.33
CA PHE A 65 -9.68 -0.80 -5.36
C PHE A 65 -9.59 0.00 -6.66
N LEU A 66 -10.69 0.66 -7.08
CA LEU A 66 -10.70 1.45 -8.31
C LEU A 66 -9.73 2.64 -8.25
N ILE A 67 -9.61 3.30 -7.09
CA ILE A 67 -8.64 4.38 -6.89
C ILE A 67 -7.22 3.83 -7.04
N ALA A 68 -6.93 2.68 -6.43
CA ALA A 68 -5.63 2.04 -6.54
C ALA A 68 -5.32 1.61 -7.98
N LEU A 69 -6.29 1.05 -8.71
CA LEU A 69 -6.14 0.66 -10.10
C LEU A 69 -5.87 1.88 -11.01
N ARG A 70 -6.60 2.99 -10.81
CA ARG A 70 -6.35 4.24 -11.53
C ARG A 70 -4.95 4.79 -11.24
N ALA A 71 -4.56 4.83 -9.97
CA ALA A 71 -3.22 5.27 -9.57
C ALA A 71 -2.13 4.41 -10.22
N HIS A 72 -2.32 3.09 -10.25
CA HIS A 72 -1.40 2.16 -10.91
C HIS A 72 -1.28 2.42 -12.42
N ILE A 73 -2.41 2.60 -13.13
CA ILE A 73 -2.41 2.93 -14.56
C ILE A 73 -1.69 4.26 -14.83
N VAL A 74 -1.89 5.27 -13.97
CA VAL A 74 -1.18 6.56 -14.07
C VAL A 74 0.32 6.37 -13.86
N SER A 75 0.74 5.59 -12.87
CA SER A 75 2.15 5.25 -12.65
C SER A 75 2.77 4.55 -13.86
N LEU A 76 2.07 3.58 -14.45
CA LEU A 76 2.55 2.89 -15.66
C LEU A 76 2.69 3.85 -16.84
N LYS A 77 1.73 4.77 -17.05
CA LYS A 77 1.84 5.80 -18.11
C LYS A 77 3.00 6.75 -17.86
N ARG A 78 3.27 7.12 -16.61
CA ARG A 78 4.39 7.99 -16.24
C ARG A 78 5.73 7.30 -16.52
N PHE A 79 5.86 6.02 -16.19
CA PHE A 79 7.08 5.26 -16.42
C PHE A 79 7.27 4.84 -17.89
N GLY A 80 6.18 4.67 -18.63
CA GLY A 80 6.21 4.35 -20.05
C GLY A 80 6.21 5.55 -21.00
N ALA A 81 6.23 6.79 -20.47
CA ALA A 81 6.31 7.99 -21.29
C ALA A 81 7.74 8.19 -21.81
N PRO A 82 7.93 8.53 -23.10
CA PRO A 82 9.25 8.82 -23.65
C PRO A 82 9.89 10.00 -22.91
N GLY A 83 11.15 9.86 -22.51
CA GLY A 83 11.90 10.86 -21.73
C GLY A 83 11.90 10.64 -20.20
N PHE A 84 11.33 9.54 -19.70
CA PHE A 84 11.51 9.18 -18.28
C PHE A 84 12.95 8.75 -17.96
N GLU A 85 13.67 8.15 -18.92
CA GLU A 85 15.08 7.76 -18.79
C GLU A 85 15.99 8.98 -18.57
N ASP A 86 15.70 10.10 -19.23
CA ASP A 86 16.46 11.36 -19.14
C ASP A 86 16.25 12.10 -17.81
N ALA A 87 15.25 11.71 -17.01
CA ALA A 87 14.94 12.33 -15.72
C ALA A 87 15.56 11.62 -14.50
N ILE A 88 16.22 10.47 -14.72
CA ILE A 88 16.86 9.66 -13.68
C ILE A 88 18.40 9.74 -13.74
N VAL A 89 18.97 10.31 -14.81
CA VAL A 89 20.41 10.55 -14.97
C VAL A 89 20.81 11.94 -14.50
#